data_AF-A0A9P0EDS1-F1
#
_entry.id   AF-A0A9P0EDS1-F1
#
_cell.length_a   1.000
_cell.length_b   1.000
_cell.length_c   1.000
_cell.angle_alpha   90.00
_cell.angle_beta   90.00
_cell.angle_gamma   90.00
#
_symmetry.space_group_name_H-M   'P 1'
#
loop_
_entity.id
_entity.type
_entity.pdbx_description
1 polymer ?
#
loop_
_entity_poly.entity_id
_entity_poly.type
_entity_poly.pdbx_seq_one_letter_code
_entity_poly.pdbx_strand_id
1 'polypeptide(L)'
;MVALSQQDHGVSRVIELAGEVHMIRASGPFELEKQRTRLRNLADEQMETCARQMRYYFKVKTWASGPIACALILMAVDAVLDKYFDPVASLMPTISGFVDETLKRGSELSPFDEDLIRLVQLTDSVNAVSRSVYPFGSNFTTRSFLGEIPSASHTNATIPSPLNNNDVDYILVAMWCWGNLQGRMFDWVSETINRPSTQLSAEQKVRGLEIVCEASSLQVRLLQCFLQLGRISESSYQLLAPYSYWVLIGISQLLGHESWKLLQCGLPVMARDQLHKYALENVGCITTIVNRTGLLNGVIMPLVFSMGLEMVSYKDRRRVLDILDEQQARNFGLSGLFRRALLDAYAGQDLGKQYMVRSIKYLPGT
;
A
#
# COMPACT_ATOMS: atom_id res chain seq x y z
N MET A 1 -27.65 10.31 6.90
CA MET A 1 -26.17 10.18 6.98
C MET A 1 -25.80 10.17 8.47
N VAL A 2 -25.69 8.98 9.08
CA VAL A 2 -25.48 8.77 10.53
C VAL A 2 -24.14 8.03 10.80
N ALA A 3 -23.37 7.72 9.75
CA ALA A 3 -22.23 6.79 9.79
C ALA A 3 -21.06 7.22 10.70
N LEU A 4 -20.97 8.52 11.02
CA LEU A 4 -20.06 9.10 12.00
C LEU A 4 -20.80 9.99 13.01
N SER A 5 -22.00 9.56 13.42
CA SER A 5 -22.74 10.31 14.44
C SER A 5 -21.98 10.29 15.75
N GLN A 6 -21.72 11.47 16.33
CA GLN A 6 -21.21 11.60 17.70
C GLN A 6 -22.17 11.01 18.75
N GLN A 7 -23.40 10.67 18.36
CA GLN A 7 -24.33 9.94 19.22
C GLN A 7 -23.94 8.46 19.39
N ASP A 8 -23.11 7.90 18.50
CA ASP A 8 -22.48 6.60 18.74
C ASP A 8 -21.26 6.79 19.65
N HIS A 9 -21.40 6.33 20.89
CA HIS A 9 -20.34 6.42 21.90
C HIS A 9 -19.02 5.76 21.46
N GLY A 10 -19.06 4.72 20.62
CA GLY A 10 -17.86 4.08 20.10
C GLY A 10 -17.14 4.98 19.11
N VAL A 11 -17.88 5.57 18.16
CA VAL A 11 -17.32 6.51 17.18
C VAL A 11 -16.74 7.76 17.85
N SER A 12 -17.45 8.35 18.83
CA SER A 12 -16.97 9.55 19.56
C SER A 12 -15.62 9.29 20.23
N ARG A 13 -15.48 8.14 20.92
CA ARG A 13 -14.23 7.77 21.61
C ARG A 13 -13.05 7.60 20.66
N VAL A 14 -13.27 7.01 19.48
CA VAL A 14 -12.21 6.86 18.47
C VAL A 14 -11.79 8.20 17.90
N ILE A 15 -12.74 9.10 17.63
CA ILE A 15 -12.45 10.46 17.16
C ILE A 15 -11.72 11.27 18.23
N GLU A 16 -12.16 11.20 19.48
CA GLU A 16 -11.51 11.83 20.63
C GLU A 16 -10.06 11.35 20.79
N LEU A 17 -9.82 10.03 20.73
CA LEU A 17 -8.48 9.46 20.80
C LEU A 17 -7.59 9.93 19.64
N ALA A 18 -8.12 9.89 18.40
CA ALA A 18 -7.37 10.38 17.24
C ALA A 18 -7.03 11.88 17.35
N GLY A 19 -7.96 12.68 17.88
CA GLY A 19 -7.75 14.09 18.19
C GLY A 19 -6.69 14.30 19.27
N GLU A 20 -6.74 13.56 20.37
CA GLU A 20 -5.76 13.59 21.47
C GLU A 20 -4.36 13.25 20.95
N VAL A 21 -4.23 12.17 20.17
CA VAL A 21 -2.97 11.77 19.52
C VAL A 21 -2.46 12.87 18.60
N HIS A 22 -3.32 13.46 17.78
CA HIS A 22 -2.95 14.56 16.88
C HIS A 22 -2.42 15.79 17.63
N MET A 23 -3.12 16.20 18.70
CA MET A 23 -2.76 17.37 19.51
C MET A 23 -1.47 17.15 20.30
N ILE A 24 -1.31 15.98 20.92
CA ILE A 24 -0.08 15.62 21.65
C ILE A 24 1.10 15.55 20.67
N ARG A 25 0.90 14.95 19.49
CA ARG A 25 1.91 14.90 18.43
C ARG A 25 2.33 16.29 17.97
N ALA A 26 1.38 17.22 17.83
CA ALA A 26 1.66 18.61 17.47
C ALA A 26 2.43 19.37 18.57
N SER A 27 2.30 18.94 19.83
CA SER A 27 3.00 19.53 20.98
C SER A 27 4.47 19.10 21.07
N GLY A 28 4.85 18.00 20.40
CA GLY A 28 6.24 17.58 20.22
C GLY A 28 6.51 16.11 20.58
N PRO A 29 7.67 15.56 20.17
CA PRO A 29 8.00 14.14 20.31
C PRO A 29 8.09 13.68 21.77
N PHE A 30 8.56 14.56 22.68
CA PHE A 30 8.72 14.23 24.10
C PHE A 30 7.37 13.98 24.80
N GLU A 31 6.37 14.83 24.54
CA GLU A 31 5.05 14.66 25.15
C GLU A 31 4.33 13.42 24.60
N LEU A 32 4.49 13.15 23.30
CA LEU A 32 3.98 11.92 22.69
C LEU A 32 4.61 10.68 23.32
N GLU A 33 5.92 10.68 23.57
CA GLU A 33 6.61 9.55 24.21
C GLU A 33 6.10 9.31 25.64
N LYS A 34 5.87 10.38 26.40
CA LYS A 34 5.37 10.31 27.78
C LYS A 34 3.96 9.68 27.87
N GLN A 35 3.11 9.96 26.89
CA GLN A 35 1.72 9.48 26.86
C GLN A 35 1.54 8.20 26.04
N ARG A 36 2.58 7.74 25.31
CA ARG A 36 2.50 6.67 24.31
C ARG A 36 1.83 5.41 24.85
N THR A 37 2.26 4.91 26.01
CA THR A 37 1.70 3.67 26.61
C THR A 37 0.23 3.81 26.93
N ARG A 38 -0.20 4.94 27.49
CA ARG A 38 -1.62 5.21 27.79
C ARG A 38 -2.44 5.24 26.50
N LEU A 39 -2.01 6.02 25.51
CA LEU A 39 -2.72 6.17 24.24
C LEU A 39 -2.82 4.85 23.50
N ARG A 40 -1.76 4.02 23.57
CA ARG A 40 -1.75 2.69 22.98
C ARG A 40 -2.77 1.76 23.63
N ASN A 41 -2.81 1.71 24.97
CA ASN A 41 -3.79 0.88 25.69
C ASN A 41 -5.23 1.27 25.32
N LEU A 42 -5.50 2.58 25.17
CA LEU A 42 -6.80 3.08 24.71
C LEU A 42 -7.07 2.67 23.26
N ALA A 43 -6.08 2.76 22.36
CA ALA A 43 -6.21 2.33 20.98
C ALA A 43 -6.52 0.83 20.87
N ASP A 44 -5.80 -0.01 21.62
CA ASP A 44 -5.99 -1.47 21.66
C ASP A 44 -7.41 -1.83 22.15
N GLU A 45 -7.91 -1.16 23.19
CA GLU A 45 -9.28 -1.35 23.69
C GLU A 45 -10.34 -0.97 22.64
N GLN A 46 -10.13 0.15 21.93
CA GLN A 46 -11.04 0.57 20.87
C GLN A 46 -10.97 -0.35 19.64
N MET A 47 -9.79 -0.86 19.30
CA MET A 47 -9.62 -1.84 18.22
C MET A 47 -10.36 -3.14 18.53
N GLU A 48 -10.24 -3.68 19.75
CA GLU A 48 -10.98 -4.87 20.18
C GLU A 48 -12.50 -4.62 20.14
N THR A 49 -12.93 -3.43 20.52
CA THR A 49 -14.35 -3.04 20.46
C THR A 49 -14.86 -2.99 19.02
N CYS A 50 -14.13 -2.39 18.09
CA CYS A 50 -14.46 -2.39 16.67
C CYS A 50 -14.53 -3.82 16.10
N ALA A 51 -13.55 -4.67 16.44
CA ALA A 51 -13.53 -6.07 16.03
C ALA A 51 -14.75 -6.85 16.55
N ARG A 52 -15.13 -6.65 17.82
CA ARG A 52 -16.34 -7.27 18.41
C ARG A 52 -17.61 -6.79 17.73
N GLN A 53 -17.73 -5.49 17.44
CA GLN A 53 -18.87 -4.93 16.71
C GLN A 53 -18.97 -5.51 15.30
N MET A 54 -17.87 -5.56 14.53
CA MET A 54 -17.85 -6.19 13.21
C MET A 54 -18.29 -7.67 13.28
N ARG A 55 -17.79 -8.44 14.27
CA ARG A 55 -18.23 -9.83 14.48
C ARG A 55 -19.71 -9.95 14.87
N TYR A 56 -20.23 -8.99 15.63
CA TYR A 56 -21.66 -8.94 15.98
C TYR A 56 -22.51 -8.68 14.73
N TYR A 57 -22.20 -7.62 13.98
CA TYR A 57 -22.87 -7.26 12.73
C TYR A 57 -22.78 -8.36 11.67
N PHE A 58 -21.65 -9.06 11.64
CA PHE A 58 -21.47 -10.27 10.85
C PHE A 58 -22.52 -11.35 11.19
N LYS A 59 -22.78 -11.60 12.49
CA LYS A 59 -23.77 -12.58 12.99
C LYS A 59 -25.21 -12.15 12.75
N VAL A 60 -25.55 -10.89 13.03
CA VAL A 60 -26.92 -10.37 12.84
C VAL A 60 -27.24 -10.01 11.39
N LYS A 61 -26.26 -10.18 10.50
CA LYS A 61 -26.36 -9.98 9.06
C LYS A 61 -26.76 -8.59 8.62
N THR A 62 -26.27 -7.57 9.32
CA THR A 62 -26.50 -6.16 8.98
C THR A 62 -25.17 -5.47 8.72
N TRP A 63 -25.16 -4.55 7.76
CA TRP A 63 -24.00 -3.70 7.47
C TRP A 63 -23.89 -2.57 8.49
N ALA A 64 -22.67 -2.22 8.87
CA ALA A 64 -22.37 -1.07 9.72
C ALA A 64 -21.01 -0.48 9.31
N SER A 65 -21.03 0.73 8.74
CA SER A 65 -19.80 1.44 8.34
C SER A 65 -19.03 2.05 9.51
N GLY A 66 -19.70 2.38 10.61
CA GLY A 66 -19.08 2.97 11.81
C GLY A 66 -17.86 2.17 12.30
N PRO A 67 -17.99 0.84 12.56
CA PRO A 67 -16.87 0.01 12.98
C PRO A 67 -15.70 -0.04 11.99
N ILE A 68 -15.96 -0.03 10.68
CA ILE A 68 -14.90 -0.01 9.65
C ILE A 68 -14.18 1.34 9.65
N ALA A 69 -14.94 2.45 9.63
CA ALA A 69 -14.36 3.79 9.67
C ALA A 69 -13.50 3.99 10.93
N CYS A 70 -14.00 3.54 12.08
CA CYS A 70 -13.25 3.56 13.34
C CYS A 70 -11.97 2.71 13.26
N ALA A 71 -12.06 1.50 12.72
CA ALA A 71 -10.90 0.63 12.54
C ALA A 71 -9.81 1.27 11.68
N LEU A 72 -10.17 1.92 10.57
CA LEU A 72 -9.23 2.62 9.69
C LEU A 72 -8.57 3.83 10.39
N ILE A 73 -9.33 4.61 11.17
CA ILE A 73 -8.80 5.71 11.98
C ILE A 73 -7.81 5.16 13.02
N LEU A 74 -8.17 4.07 13.70
CA LEU A 74 -7.32 3.43 14.71
C LEU A 74 -6.04 2.86 14.11
N MET A 75 -6.07 2.31 12.88
CA MET A 75 -4.84 1.92 12.16
C MET A 75 -3.91 3.12 11.94
N ALA A 76 -4.45 4.29 11.60
CA ALA A 76 -3.65 5.51 11.45
C ALA A 76 -3.11 6.02 12.79
N VAL A 77 -3.89 5.91 13.87
CA VAL A 77 -3.44 6.22 15.24
C VAL A 77 -2.29 5.30 15.64
N ASP A 78 -2.44 4.00 15.44
CA ASP A 78 -1.43 3.02 15.81
C ASP A 78 -0.16 3.18 14.97
N ALA A 79 -0.26 3.55 13.68
CA ALA A 79 0.90 3.90 12.86
C ALA A 79 1.70 5.11 13.38
N VAL A 80 1.09 5.99 14.19
CA VAL A 80 1.78 7.10 14.88
C VAL A 80 2.34 6.64 16.22
N LEU A 81 1.60 5.80 16.95
CA LEU A 81 1.95 5.35 18.29
C LEU A 81 2.98 4.21 18.29
N ASP A 82 3.09 3.44 17.22
CA ASP A 82 4.07 2.37 17.09
C ASP A 82 5.17 2.72 16.09
N LYS A 83 6.41 2.44 16.49
CA LYS A 83 7.61 2.65 15.67
C LYS A 83 7.99 1.39 14.86
N TYR A 84 7.42 0.23 15.20
CA TYR A 84 7.89 -1.09 14.73
C TYR A 84 6.77 -2.10 14.41
N PHE A 85 5.54 -1.87 14.86
CA PHE A 85 4.42 -2.80 14.68
C PHE A 85 3.69 -2.58 13.36
N ASP A 86 2.98 -3.62 12.92
CA ASP A 86 2.05 -3.55 11.79
C ASP A 86 0.61 -3.45 12.31
N PRO A 87 0.03 -2.24 12.39
CA PRO A 87 -1.36 -2.02 12.79
C PRO A 87 -2.36 -2.81 11.94
N VAL A 88 -2.00 -3.06 10.68
CA VAL A 88 -2.89 -3.63 9.68
C VAL A 88 -3.01 -5.14 9.89
N ALA A 89 -1.93 -5.82 10.27
CA ALA A 89 -1.91 -7.29 10.41
C ALA A 89 -2.91 -7.84 11.45
N SER A 90 -3.19 -7.11 12.53
CA SER A 90 -4.07 -7.60 13.60
C SER A 90 -5.56 -7.47 13.24
N LEU A 91 -5.94 -6.38 12.57
CA LEU A 91 -7.33 -6.00 12.37
C LEU A 91 -7.83 -6.25 10.94
N MET A 92 -6.94 -6.17 9.93
CA MET A 92 -7.33 -6.35 8.53
C MET A 92 -8.00 -7.68 8.22
N PRO A 93 -7.59 -8.85 8.77
CA PRO A 93 -8.34 -10.10 8.58
C PRO A 93 -9.80 -10.02 9.02
N THR A 94 -10.08 -9.28 10.09
CA THR A 94 -11.45 -9.09 10.60
C THR A 94 -12.25 -8.16 9.69
N ILE A 95 -11.64 -7.05 9.24
CA ILE A 95 -12.27 -6.10 8.30
C ILE A 95 -12.57 -6.80 6.98
N SER A 96 -11.56 -7.41 6.35
CA SER A 96 -11.69 -8.09 5.06
C SER A 96 -12.76 -9.19 5.12
N GLY A 97 -12.78 -10.00 6.18
CA GLY A 97 -13.82 -11.02 6.36
C GLY A 97 -15.23 -10.44 6.51
N PHE A 98 -15.38 -9.31 7.20
CA PHE A 98 -16.67 -8.62 7.33
C PHE A 98 -17.15 -8.03 5.99
N VAL A 99 -16.23 -7.42 5.22
CA VAL A 99 -16.52 -6.85 3.89
C VAL A 99 -16.87 -7.97 2.89
N ASP A 100 -16.06 -9.03 2.80
CA ASP A 100 -16.29 -10.17 1.91
C ASP A 100 -17.70 -10.74 2.06
N GLU A 101 -18.09 -10.98 3.31
CA GLU A 101 -19.36 -11.60 3.62
C GLU A 101 -20.55 -10.67 3.39
N THR A 102 -20.37 -9.37 3.57
CA THR A 102 -21.38 -8.38 3.21
C THR A 102 -21.59 -8.35 1.69
N LEU A 103 -20.50 -8.30 0.92
CA LEU A 103 -20.57 -8.23 -0.55
C LEU A 103 -21.15 -9.51 -1.17
N LYS A 104 -20.87 -10.68 -0.60
CA LYS A 104 -21.47 -11.96 -1.03
C LYS A 104 -22.98 -11.99 -0.86
N ARG A 105 -23.53 -11.24 0.10
CA ARG A 105 -24.97 -11.17 0.36
C ARG A 105 -25.71 -10.24 -0.60
N GLY A 106 -24.99 -9.46 -1.42
CA GLY A 106 -25.59 -8.54 -2.37
C GLY A 106 -26.27 -7.35 -1.71
N SER A 107 -25.81 -6.93 -0.53
CA SER A 107 -26.32 -5.72 0.13
C SER A 107 -26.10 -4.49 -0.75
N GLU A 108 -27.12 -3.65 -0.88
CA GLU A 108 -26.97 -2.31 -1.48
C GLU A 108 -26.10 -1.46 -0.55
N LEU A 109 -25.00 -0.95 -1.09
CA LEU A 109 -24.05 -0.11 -0.37
C LEU A 109 -24.31 1.35 -0.69
N SER A 110 -24.17 2.23 0.30
CA SER A 110 -24.16 3.66 0.02
C SER A 110 -22.82 4.07 -0.60
N PRO A 111 -22.73 5.21 -1.31
CA PRO A 111 -21.46 5.69 -1.88
C PRO A 111 -20.33 5.80 -0.84
N PHE A 112 -20.67 6.22 0.39
CA PHE A 112 -19.72 6.28 1.49
C PHE A 112 -19.18 4.90 1.90
N ASP A 113 -20.03 3.88 1.87
CA ASP A 113 -19.62 2.50 2.20
C ASP A 113 -18.69 1.93 1.13
N GLU A 114 -18.95 2.23 -0.15
CA GLU A 114 -18.05 1.87 -1.24
C GLU A 114 -16.67 2.53 -1.09
N ASP A 115 -16.64 3.82 -0.75
CA ASP A 115 -15.38 4.54 -0.54
C ASP A 115 -14.60 4.02 0.66
N LEU A 116 -15.30 3.61 1.73
CA LEU A 116 -14.67 2.91 2.85
C LEU A 116 -14.05 1.59 2.41
N ILE A 117 -14.75 0.80 1.60
CA ILE A 117 -14.22 -0.48 1.07
C ILE A 117 -13.00 -0.23 0.18
N ARG A 118 -13.03 0.80 -0.68
CA ARG A 118 -11.87 1.22 -1.48
C ARG A 118 -10.67 1.56 -0.60
N LEU A 119 -10.90 2.30 0.49
CA LEU A 119 -9.84 2.67 1.44
C LEU A 119 -9.29 1.46 2.21
N VAL A 120 -10.16 0.50 2.59
CA VAL A 120 -9.73 -0.79 3.16
C VAL A 120 -8.82 -1.52 2.18
N GLN A 121 -9.26 -1.68 0.92
CA GLN A 121 -8.48 -2.37 -0.11
C GLN A 121 -7.15 -1.68 -0.40
N LEU A 122 -7.13 -0.34 -0.45
CA LEU A 122 -5.90 0.43 -0.62
C LEU A 122 -4.93 0.16 0.53
N THR A 123 -5.42 0.27 1.76
CA THR A 123 -4.61 0.09 2.98
C THR A 123 -4.03 -1.31 3.03
N ASP A 124 -4.86 -2.33 2.76
CA ASP A 124 -4.44 -3.72 2.70
C ASP A 124 -3.41 -3.96 1.59
N SER A 125 -3.68 -3.50 0.37
CA SER A 125 -2.78 -3.70 -0.78
C SER A 125 -1.43 -3.02 -0.57
N VAL A 126 -1.42 -1.79 -0.07
CA VAL A 126 -0.17 -1.06 0.24
C VAL A 126 0.61 -1.80 1.33
N ASN A 127 -0.06 -2.24 2.39
CA ASN A 127 0.59 -2.99 3.46
C ASN A 127 1.17 -4.32 2.93
N ALA A 128 0.36 -5.08 2.19
CA ALA A 128 0.73 -6.33 1.56
C ALA A 128 1.98 -6.19 0.69
N VAL A 129 1.98 -5.21 -0.22
CA VAL A 129 3.11 -4.94 -1.11
C VAL A 129 4.35 -4.50 -0.34
N SER A 130 4.19 -3.62 0.66
CA SER A 130 5.30 -3.11 1.46
C SER A 130 5.99 -4.18 2.31
N ARG A 131 5.23 -5.21 2.71
CA ARG A 131 5.70 -6.30 3.58
C ARG A 131 5.98 -7.58 2.82
N SER A 132 5.73 -7.62 1.51
CA SER A 132 5.86 -8.82 0.70
C SER A 132 4.98 -9.96 1.22
N VAL A 133 3.73 -9.65 1.59
CA VAL A 133 2.73 -10.63 2.02
C VAL A 133 1.52 -10.58 1.10
N TYR A 134 0.71 -11.64 1.11
CA TYR A 134 -0.55 -11.65 0.37
C TYR A 134 -1.55 -10.66 1.01
N PRO A 135 -2.29 -9.89 0.21
CA PRO A 135 -3.38 -9.06 0.71
C PRO A 135 -4.48 -9.93 1.35
N PHE A 136 -5.19 -9.36 2.33
CA PHE A 136 -6.27 -10.02 3.05
C PHE A 136 -7.61 -9.89 2.32
N GLY A 137 -8.31 -11.01 2.16
CA GLY A 137 -9.66 -11.05 1.59
C GLY A 137 -9.69 -11.03 0.06
N SER A 138 -10.89 -10.92 -0.51
CA SER A 138 -11.04 -10.85 -1.97
C SER A 138 -10.71 -9.45 -2.52
N ASN A 139 -10.50 -9.39 -3.83
CA ASN A 139 -10.43 -8.11 -4.53
C ASN A 139 -11.84 -7.50 -4.60
N PHE A 140 -12.14 -6.59 -3.69
CA PHE A 140 -13.48 -6.04 -3.48
C PHE A 140 -13.95 -5.15 -4.64
N THR A 141 -13.02 -4.52 -5.37
CA THR A 141 -13.32 -3.71 -6.56
C THR A 141 -13.40 -4.51 -7.87
N THR A 142 -13.28 -5.86 -7.83
CA THR A 142 -13.34 -6.69 -9.05
C THR A 142 -14.67 -6.57 -9.80
N ARG A 143 -15.78 -6.31 -9.10
CA ARG A 143 -17.09 -6.11 -9.76
C ARG A 143 -17.08 -4.91 -10.70
N SER A 144 -16.28 -3.89 -10.41
CA SER A 144 -16.04 -2.73 -11.29
C SER A 144 -15.10 -3.04 -12.46
N PHE A 145 -14.32 -4.12 -12.37
CA PHE A 145 -13.26 -4.49 -13.33
C PHE A 145 -13.76 -5.32 -14.53
N LEU A 146 -15.06 -5.65 -14.59
CA LEU A 146 -15.67 -6.21 -15.81
C LEU A 146 -15.95 -5.12 -16.87
N GLY A 147 -15.65 -3.85 -16.57
CA GLY A 147 -15.66 -2.75 -17.53
C GLY A 147 -14.32 -2.60 -18.25
N GLU A 148 -14.40 -2.21 -19.52
CA GLU A 148 -13.29 -1.90 -20.43
C GLU A 148 -12.19 -1.03 -19.77
N ILE A 149 -10.95 -1.16 -20.25
CA ILE A 149 -9.82 -0.25 -19.95
C ILE A 149 -10.36 1.20 -19.95
N PRO A 150 -10.10 2.04 -18.93
CA PRO A 150 -10.70 3.38 -18.81
C PRO A 150 -10.77 4.12 -20.15
N SER A 151 -11.93 4.11 -20.79
CA SER A 151 -12.08 4.70 -22.10
C SER A 151 -11.95 6.21 -21.93
N ALA A 152 -11.04 6.83 -22.69
CA ALA A 152 -10.78 8.27 -22.68
C ALA A 152 -11.96 9.07 -23.30
N SER A 153 -13.20 8.72 -22.99
CA SER A 153 -14.41 9.39 -23.47
C SER A 153 -14.76 10.60 -22.60
N HIS A 154 -13.80 11.51 -22.38
CA HIS A 154 -14.08 12.88 -21.94
C HIS A 154 -13.11 13.86 -22.63
N THR A 155 -13.01 13.75 -23.96
CA THR A 155 -12.53 14.87 -24.78
C THR A 155 -13.55 16.02 -24.68
N ASN A 156 -13.10 17.17 -24.17
CA ASN A 156 -13.72 18.52 -24.20
C ASN A 156 -14.23 19.12 -22.87
N ALA A 157 -13.92 18.55 -21.71
CA ALA A 157 -14.21 19.25 -20.45
C ALA A 157 -13.04 20.16 -20.04
N THR A 158 -13.22 21.47 -20.20
CA THR A 158 -12.30 22.54 -19.75
C THR A 158 -12.22 22.70 -18.23
N ILE A 159 -12.82 21.76 -17.48
CA ILE A 159 -12.94 21.77 -16.03
C ILE A 159 -12.32 20.48 -15.51
N PRO A 160 -11.43 20.52 -14.51
CA PRO A 160 -10.94 19.31 -13.85
C PRO A 160 -12.13 18.54 -13.28
N SER A 161 -12.51 17.44 -13.92
CA SER A 161 -13.49 16.52 -13.34
C SER A 161 -12.91 15.89 -12.07
N PRO A 162 -13.73 15.67 -11.02
CA PRO A 162 -13.32 14.90 -9.86
C PRO A 162 -12.82 13.51 -10.29
N LEU A 163 -11.95 12.88 -9.49
CA LEU A 163 -11.47 11.53 -9.76
C LEU A 163 -12.64 10.60 -10.07
N ASN A 164 -12.55 9.90 -11.20
CA ASN A 164 -13.54 8.87 -11.53
C ASN A 164 -13.28 7.65 -10.64
N ASN A 165 -14.31 7.17 -9.95
CA ASN A 165 -14.23 5.97 -9.11
C ASN A 165 -13.74 4.75 -9.89
N ASN A 166 -13.98 4.69 -11.21
CA ASN A 166 -13.47 3.63 -12.07
C ASN A 166 -11.94 3.63 -12.19
N ASP A 167 -11.31 4.81 -12.25
CA ASP A 167 -9.85 4.92 -12.33
C ASP A 167 -9.21 4.48 -11.01
N VAL A 168 -9.84 4.85 -9.88
CA VAL A 168 -9.42 4.41 -8.54
C VAL A 168 -9.56 2.89 -8.43
N ASP A 169 -10.72 2.34 -8.78
CA ASP A 169 -10.99 0.90 -8.73
C ASP A 169 -9.98 0.12 -9.57
N TYR A 170 -9.63 0.62 -10.76
CA TYR A 170 -8.64 0.00 -11.63
C TYR A 170 -7.26 -0.08 -10.97
N ILE A 171 -6.79 1.02 -10.35
CA ILE A 171 -5.52 1.03 -9.62
C ILE A 171 -5.56 0.13 -8.39
N LEU A 172 -6.68 0.08 -7.66
CA LEU A 172 -6.84 -0.81 -6.52
C LEU A 172 -6.79 -2.28 -6.93
N VAL A 173 -7.38 -2.65 -8.07
CA VAL A 173 -7.25 -4.00 -8.63
C VAL A 173 -5.80 -4.28 -9.00
N ALA A 174 -5.13 -3.36 -9.70
CA ALA A 174 -3.74 -3.56 -10.11
C ALA A 174 -2.79 -3.72 -8.91
N MET A 175 -2.98 -2.92 -7.86
CA MET A 175 -2.26 -3.02 -6.59
C MET A 175 -2.52 -4.35 -5.88
N TRP A 176 -3.76 -4.81 -5.85
CA TRP A 176 -4.12 -6.09 -5.25
C TRP A 176 -3.52 -7.28 -6.03
N CYS A 177 -3.61 -7.23 -7.38
CA CYS A 177 -2.96 -8.20 -8.26
C CYS A 177 -1.44 -8.21 -8.03
N TRP A 178 -0.84 -7.03 -7.89
CA TRP A 178 0.59 -6.91 -7.59
C TRP A 178 0.95 -7.55 -6.25
N GLY A 179 0.21 -7.28 -5.17
CA GLY A 179 0.47 -7.91 -3.86
C GLY A 179 0.47 -9.44 -3.92
N ASN A 180 -0.50 -10.03 -4.62
CA ASN A 180 -0.55 -11.49 -4.82
C ASN A 180 0.60 -12.01 -5.68
N LEU A 181 0.88 -11.32 -6.80
CA LEU A 181 1.93 -11.70 -7.73
C LEU A 181 3.31 -11.61 -7.06
N GLN A 182 3.55 -10.54 -6.29
CA GLN A 182 4.77 -10.30 -5.55
C GLN A 182 5.06 -11.45 -4.56
N GLY A 183 4.04 -11.89 -3.79
CA GLY A 183 4.17 -13.04 -2.90
C GLY A 183 4.59 -14.31 -3.64
N ARG A 184 3.92 -14.62 -4.77
CA ARG A 184 4.28 -15.78 -5.60
C ARG A 184 5.67 -15.70 -6.20
N MET A 185 6.10 -14.50 -6.59
CA MET A 185 7.46 -14.25 -7.08
C MET A 185 8.50 -14.53 -5.99
N PHE A 186 8.24 -14.09 -4.75
CA PHE A 186 9.13 -14.38 -3.62
C PHE A 186 9.19 -15.87 -3.29
N ASP A 187 8.05 -16.55 -3.25
CA ASP A 187 7.98 -17.99 -3.00
C ASP A 187 8.82 -18.74 -4.04
N TRP A 188 8.66 -18.40 -5.33
CA TRP A 188 9.43 -18.99 -6.41
C TRP A 188 10.94 -18.71 -6.30
N VAL A 189 11.34 -17.48 -5.97
CA VAL A 189 12.77 -17.14 -5.75
C VAL A 189 13.34 -17.91 -4.57
N SER A 190 12.61 -18.00 -3.44
CA SER A 190 13.04 -18.73 -2.25
C SER A 190 13.24 -20.22 -2.52
N GLU A 191 12.37 -20.83 -3.34
CA GLU A 191 12.48 -22.24 -3.75
C GLU A 191 13.69 -22.51 -4.66
N THR A 192 14.24 -21.48 -5.32
CA THR A 192 15.21 -21.61 -6.42
C THR A 192 16.59 -21.00 -6.12
N ILE A 193 16.73 -20.11 -5.14
CA ILE A 193 17.94 -19.32 -4.87
C ILE A 193 19.22 -20.15 -4.62
N ASN A 194 19.09 -21.40 -4.18
CA ASN A 194 20.21 -22.31 -3.93
C ASN A 194 20.32 -23.45 -4.96
N ARG A 195 19.57 -23.39 -6.06
CA ARG A 195 19.54 -24.45 -7.08
C ARG A 195 20.37 -24.05 -8.30
N PRO A 196 21.22 -24.96 -8.84
CA PRO A 196 21.79 -24.79 -10.17
C PRO A 196 20.67 -24.76 -11.23
N SER A 197 20.88 -24.01 -12.32
CA SER A 197 19.93 -23.88 -13.44
C SER A 197 19.49 -25.19 -14.09
N THR A 198 20.31 -26.23 -13.95
CA THR A 198 20.06 -27.59 -14.44
C THR A 198 19.13 -28.42 -13.55
N GLN A 199 18.70 -27.91 -12.39
CA GLN A 199 17.93 -28.66 -11.38
C GLN A 199 16.48 -28.17 -11.17
N LEU A 200 15.97 -27.25 -11.99
CA LEU A 200 14.55 -26.92 -11.93
C LEU A 200 13.72 -28.05 -12.54
N SER A 201 12.73 -28.55 -11.78
CA SER A 201 11.77 -29.51 -12.32
C SER A 201 10.91 -28.86 -13.41
N ALA A 202 10.26 -29.67 -14.25
CA ALA A 202 9.37 -29.16 -15.29
C ALA A 202 8.24 -28.31 -14.70
N GLU A 203 7.67 -28.75 -13.57
CA GLU A 203 6.60 -28.03 -12.86
C GLU A 203 7.07 -26.67 -12.34
N GLN A 204 8.29 -26.59 -11.78
CA GLN A 204 8.86 -25.33 -11.30
C GLN A 204 9.10 -24.34 -12.44
N LYS A 205 9.53 -24.82 -13.61
CA LYS A 205 9.70 -23.99 -14.81
C LYS A 205 8.35 -23.48 -15.31
N VAL A 206 7.33 -24.34 -15.42
CA VAL A 206 5.99 -23.95 -15.83
C VAL A 206 5.42 -22.89 -14.89
N ARG A 207 5.46 -23.12 -13.57
CA ARG A 207 5.01 -22.14 -12.57
C ARG A 207 5.75 -20.80 -12.67
N GLY A 208 7.07 -20.84 -12.91
CA GLY A 208 7.87 -19.62 -13.09
C GLY A 208 7.47 -18.85 -14.35
N LEU A 209 7.25 -19.54 -15.46
CA LEU A 209 6.78 -18.94 -16.72
C LEU A 209 5.38 -18.34 -16.58
N GLU A 210 4.46 -19.01 -15.87
CA GLU A 210 3.13 -18.47 -15.58
C GLU A 210 3.21 -17.15 -14.79
N ILE A 211 4.09 -17.08 -13.78
CA ILE A 211 4.33 -15.86 -13.01
C ILE A 211 4.87 -14.74 -13.90
N VAL A 212 5.83 -15.04 -14.80
CA VAL A 212 6.39 -14.06 -15.74
C VAL A 212 5.34 -13.56 -16.74
N CYS A 213 4.46 -14.44 -17.23
CA CYS A 213 3.36 -14.07 -18.12
C CYS A 213 2.35 -13.14 -17.42
N GLU A 214 2.03 -13.40 -16.16
CA GLU A 214 1.14 -12.57 -15.36
C GLU A 214 1.76 -11.20 -15.06
N ALA A 215 3.05 -11.16 -14.71
CA ALA A 215 3.81 -9.93 -14.53
C ALA A 215 3.81 -9.07 -15.80
N SER A 216 4.08 -9.68 -16.96
CA SER A 216 4.05 -9.02 -18.26
C SER A 216 2.66 -8.43 -18.56
N SER A 217 1.61 -9.22 -18.29
CA SER A 217 0.22 -8.80 -18.51
C SER A 217 -0.19 -7.63 -17.63
N LEU A 218 0.22 -7.64 -16.35
CA LEU A 218 -0.02 -6.55 -15.42
C LEU A 218 0.72 -5.27 -15.82
N GLN A 219 2.00 -5.38 -16.23
CA GLN A 219 2.77 -4.24 -16.73
C GLN A 219 2.14 -3.63 -17.99
N VAL A 220 1.74 -4.45 -18.97
CA VAL A 220 1.08 -3.97 -20.20
C VAL A 220 -0.21 -3.24 -19.88
N ARG A 221 -1.04 -3.81 -19.00
CA ARG A 221 -2.30 -3.19 -18.55
C ARG A 221 -2.06 -1.83 -17.90
N LEU A 222 -1.12 -1.74 -16.97
CA LEU A 222 -0.77 -0.48 -16.32
C LEU A 222 -0.22 0.56 -17.30
N LEU A 223 0.66 0.16 -18.22
CA LEU A 223 1.20 1.06 -19.25
C LEU A 223 0.10 1.56 -20.20
N GLN A 224 -0.85 0.70 -20.59
CA GLN A 224 -2.01 1.10 -21.39
C GLN A 224 -2.90 2.10 -20.63
N CYS A 225 -3.16 1.83 -19.36
CA CYS A 225 -3.88 2.77 -18.49
C CYS A 225 -3.14 4.11 -18.41
N PHE A 226 -1.82 4.12 -18.27
CA PHE A 226 -1.04 5.35 -18.24
C PHE A 226 -1.12 6.20 -19.50
N LEU A 227 -1.10 5.57 -20.68
CA LEU A 227 -1.27 6.29 -21.95
C LEU A 227 -2.63 7.02 -22.01
N GLN A 228 -3.59 6.57 -21.20
CA GLN A 228 -4.89 7.22 -21.01
C GLN A 228 -4.90 8.16 -19.81
N LEU A 229 -4.19 7.86 -18.71
CA LEU A 229 -4.04 8.74 -17.54
C LEU A 229 -3.23 10.01 -17.87
N GLY A 230 -2.40 10.01 -18.91
CA GLY A 230 -1.82 11.25 -19.45
C GLY A 230 -2.86 12.23 -20.00
N ARG A 231 -4.13 11.80 -20.13
CA ARG A 231 -5.25 12.59 -20.66
C ARG A 231 -6.28 13.02 -19.59
N ILE A 232 -6.11 12.59 -18.33
CA ILE A 232 -6.95 13.04 -17.21
C ILE A 232 -6.42 14.35 -16.61
N SER A 233 -7.18 14.94 -15.69
CA SER A 233 -6.75 16.15 -14.97
C SER A 233 -5.44 15.91 -14.20
N GLU A 234 -4.59 16.94 -14.16
CA GLU A 234 -3.27 16.90 -13.50
C GLU A 234 -3.36 16.44 -12.03
N SER A 235 -4.42 16.85 -11.32
CA SER A 235 -4.68 16.45 -9.94
C SER A 235 -4.92 14.94 -9.76
N SER A 236 -5.64 14.33 -10.70
CA SER A 236 -5.97 12.90 -10.67
C SER A 236 -4.76 12.06 -11.04
N TYR A 237 -3.98 12.54 -12.02
CA TYR A 237 -2.69 11.94 -12.37
C TYR A 237 -1.72 11.94 -11.18
N GLN A 238 -1.57 13.08 -10.50
CA GLN A 238 -0.67 13.21 -9.35
C GLN A 238 -1.02 12.25 -8.20
N LEU A 239 -2.29 11.87 -8.03
CA LEU A 239 -2.73 10.95 -6.98
C LEU A 239 -2.54 9.47 -7.35
N LEU A 240 -2.87 9.08 -8.58
CA LEU A 240 -2.90 7.68 -9.00
C LEU A 240 -1.55 7.17 -9.52
N ALA A 241 -0.81 8.02 -10.23
CA ALA A 241 0.43 7.64 -10.89
C ALA A 241 1.45 6.99 -9.93
N PRO A 242 1.69 7.50 -8.70
CA PRO A 242 2.67 6.90 -7.79
C PRO A 242 2.45 5.42 -7.53
N TYR A 243 1.19 4.97 -7.39
CA TYR A 243 0.86 3.56 -7.14
C TYR A 243 1.13 2.68 -8.36
N SER A 244 0.72 3.14 -9.54
CA SER A 244 0.93 2.43 -10.80
C SER A 244 2.43 2.28 -11.10
N TYR A 245 3.22 3.33 -10.91
CA TYR A 245 4.68 3.27 -11.12
C TYR A 245 5.35 2.41 -10.06
N TRP A 246 4.84 2.42 -8.82
CA TRP A 246 5.33 1.51 -7.79
C TRP A 246 5.19 0.04 -8.19
N VAL A 247 4.06 -0.36 -8.79
CA VAL A 247 3.88 -1.71 -9.34
C VAL A 247 4.89 -2.00 -10.46
N LEU A 248 5.02 -1.10 -11.45
CA LEU A 248 5.94 -1.30 -12.59
C LEU A 248 7.40 -1.44 -12.15
N ILE A 249 7.83 -0.57 -11.23
CA ILE A 249 9.18 -0.58 -10.65
C ILE A 249 9.36 -1.87 -9.85
N GLY A 250 8.41 -2.22 -8.98
CA GLY A 250 8.46 -3.42 -8.15
C GLY A 250 8.57 -4.71 -8.95
N ILE A 251 7.78 -4.87 -10.02
CA ILE A 251 7.88 -6.02 -10.93
C ILE A 251 9.27 -6.12 -11.53
N SER A 252 9.79 -5.01 -12.05
CA SER A 252 11.10 -4.97 -12.70
C SER A 252 12.24 -5.25 -11.73
N GLN A 253 12.15 -4.71 -10.51
CA GLN A 253 13.11 -4.98 -9.43
C GLN A 253 13.14 -6.47 -9.07
N LEU A 254 11.98 -7.12 -8.89
CA LEU A 254 11.94 -8.54 -8.55
C LEU A 254 12.40 -9.44 -9.69
N LEU A 255 11.99 -9.17 -10.92
CA LEU A 255 12.44 -9.93 -12.09
C LEU A 255 13.93 -9.70 -12.41
N GLY A 256 14.52 -8.62 -11.91
CA GLY A 256 15.95 -8.37 -11.96
C GLY A 256 16.80 -9.34 -11.13
N HIS A 257 16.18 -10.13 -10.24
CA HIS A 257 16.90 -11.10 -9.41
C HIS A 257 17.45 -12.27 -10.24
N GLU A 258 18.69 -12.70 -9.94
CA GLU A 258 19.43 -13.71 -10.72
C GLU A 258 18.70 -15.06 -10.84
N SER A 259 17.90 -15.45 -9.83
CA SER A 259 17.09 -16.68 -9.88
C SER A 259 16.16 -16.73 -11.09
N TRP A 260 15.64 -15.61 -11.58
CA TRP A 260 14.73 -15.62 -12.72
C TRP A 260 15.41 -16.00 -14.04
N LYS A 261 16.74 -15.82 -14.13
CA LYS A 261 17.52 -16.25 -15.30
C LYS A 261 17.56 -17.77 -15.45
N LEU A 262 17.26 -18.52 -14.40
CA LEU A 262 17.16 -19.99 -14.44
C LEU A 262 16.04 -20.48 -15.37
N LEU A 263 15.05 -19.63 -15.68
CA LEU A 263 13.98 -19.93 -16.64
C LEU A 263 14.44 -19.89 -18.11
N GLN A 264 15.60 -19.29 -18.39
CA GLN A 264 16.18 -19.18 -19.74
C GLN A 264 15.23 -18.56 -20.77
N CYS A 265 14.37 -17.63 -20.32
CA CYS A 265 13.46 -16.87 -21.17
C CYS A 265 13.74 -15.36 -21.07
N GLY A 266 13.17 -14.59 -22.00
CA GLY A 266 13.14 -13.13 -21.89
C GLY A 266 12.27 -12.72 -20.70
N LEU A 267 12.81 -11.87 -19.83
CA LEU A 267 12.09 -11.32 -18.68
C LEU A 267 11.62 -9.89 -19.01
N PRO A 268 10.40 -9.50 -18.64
CA PRO A 268 9.86 -8.16 -18.90
C PRO A 268 10.42 -7.12 -17.90
N VAL A 269 11.75 -7.07 -17.79
CA VAL A 269 12.45 -6.11 -16.95
C VAL A 269 12.58 -4.80 -17.71
N MET A 270 12.09 -3.71 -17.12
CA MET A 270 12.26 -2.38 -17.70
C MET A 270 13.73 -1.96 -17.68
N ALA A 271 14.14 -1.20 -18.70
CA ALA A 271 15.48 -0.66 -18.76
C ALA A 271 15.74 0.33 -17.60
N ARG A 272 16.97 0.34 -17.07
CA ARG A 272 17.33 1.11 -15.86
C ARG A 272 17.11 2.62 -16.02
N ASP A 273 17.34 3.16 -17.21
CA ASP A 273 17.07 4.55 -17.55
C ASP A 273 15.57 4.89 -17.43
N GLN A 274 14.69 3.98 -17.85
CA GLN A 274 13.25 4.15 -17.73
C GLN A 274 12.79 4.04 -16.28
N LEU A 275 13.31 3.07 -15.51
CA LEU A 275 13.02 2.94 -14.09
C LEU A 275 13.42 4.19 -13.31
N HIS A 276 14.64 4.69 -13.55
CA HIS A 276 15.12 5.92 -12.95
C HIS A 276 14.24 7.13 -13.31
N LYS A 277 13.90 7.28 -14.59
CA LYS A 277 13.02 8.37 -15.07
C LYS A 277 11.66 8.33 -14.37
N TYR A 278 11.02 7.15 -14.34
CA TYR A 278 9.72 6.98 -13.70
C TYR A 278 9.77 7.25 -12.20
N ALA A 279 10.80 6.76 -11.51
CA ALA A 279 10.98 7.05 -10.10
C ALA A 279 11.15 8.56 -9.85
N LEU A 280 11.95 9.26 -10.67
CA LEU A 280 12.20 10.69 -10.52
C LEU A 280 10.94 11.55 -10.72
N GLU A 281 10.13 11.24 -11.74
CA GLU A 281 8.86 11.92 -12.03
C GLU A 281 7.88 11.76 -10.84
N ASN A 282 7.84 10.57 -10.24
CA ASN A 282 6.89 10.26 -9.17
C ASN A 282 7.31 10.76 -7.79
N VAL A 283 8.60 10.87 -7.50
CA VAL A 283 9.08 11.54 -6.28
C VAL A 283 8.53 12.97 -6.19
N GLY A 284 8.39 13.66 -7.32
CA GLY A 284 7.71 14.95 -7.39
C GLY A 284 6.24 14.90 -6.98
N CYS A 285 5.48 13.95 -7.53
CA CYS A 285 4.06 13.75 -7.20
C CYS A 285 3.88 13.39 -5.72
N ILE A 286 4.70 12.47 -5.20
CA ILE A 286 4.68 12.05 -3.80
C ILE A 286 4.95 13.22 -2.86
N THR A 287 5.91 14.09 -3.18
CA THR A 287 6.21 15.29 -2.37
C THR A 287 4.95 16.16 -2.23
N THR A 288 4.21 16.36 -3.32
CA THR A 288 2.95 17.11 -3.31
C THR A 288 1.89 16.44 -2.45
N ILE A 289 1.74 15.12 -2.53
CA ILE A 289 0.79 14.36 -1.70
C ILE A 289 1.16 14.52 -0.22
N VAL A 290 2.42 14.24 0.14
CA VAL A 290 2.97 14.35 1.50
C VAL A 290 2.70 15.71 2.13
N ASN A 291 2.80 16.78 1.35
CA ASN A 291 2.55 18.14 1.83
C ASN A 291 1.07 18.45 2.05
N ARG A 292 0.17 17.70 1.41
CA ARG A 292 -1.29 17.86 1.51
C ARG A 292 -1.95 16.88 2.47
N THR A 293 -1.32 15.73 2.74
CA THR A 293 -1.92 14.65 3.53
C THR A 293 -1.48 14.66 5.00
N GLY A 294 -2.45 14.41 5.89
CA GLY A 294 -2.30 14.41 7.35
C GLY A 294 -1.80 13.09 7.93
N LEU A 295 -2.63 12.39 8.71
CA LEU A 295 -2.27 11.14 9.40
C LEU A 295 -2.01 9.94 8.46
N LEU A 296 -2.41 10.03 7.19
CA LEU A 296 -2.31 8.93 6.21
C LEU A 296 -0.94 8.83 5.51
N ASN A 297 0.06 9.61 5.92
CA ASN A 297 1.38 9.58 5.27
C ASN A 297 2.11 8.24 5.38
N GLY A 298 1.76 7.39 6.35
CA GLY A 298 2.35 6.06 6.50
C GLY A 298 2.21 5.19 5.24
N VAL A 299 1.12 5.36 4.50
CA VAL A 299 0.81 4.62 3.25
C VAL A 299 1.79 4.96 2.12
N ILE A 300 2.46 6.12 2.19
CA ILE A 300 3.33 6.63 1.13
C ILE A 300 4.79 6.21 1.31
N MET A 301 5.22 5.88 2.53
CA MET A 301 6.63 5.55 2.83
C MET A 301 7.19 4.38 1.99
N PRO A 302 6.43 3.28 1.78
CA PRO A 302 6.90 2.18 0.94
C PRO A 302 7.14 2.60 -0.52
N LEU A 303 6.32 3.51 -1.06
CA LEU A 303 6.49 4.03 -2.42
C LEU A 303 7.78 4.85 -2.51
N VAL A 304 8.01 5.74 -1.53
CA VAL A 304 9.22 6.56 -1.43
C VAL A 304 10.46 5.67 -1.38
N PHE A 305 10.42 4.58 -0.60
CA PHE A 305 11.50 3.61 -0.53
C PHE A 305 11.77 2.95 -1.89
N SER A 306 10.76 2.36 -2.52
CA SER A 306 10.93 1.67 -3.82
C SER A 306 11.44 2.59 -4.92
N MET A 307 10.95 3.84 -4.98
CA MET A 307 11.45 4.85 -5.91
C MET A 307 12.87 5.30 -5.54
N GLY A 308 13.17 5.40 -4.25
CA GLY A 308 14.49 5.74 -3.72
C GLY A 308 15.59 4.80 -4.20
N LEU A 309 15.31 3.50 -4.32
CA LEU A 309 16.27 2.52 -4.81
C LEU A 309 16.74 2.80 -6.25
N GLU A 310 15.92 3.49 -7.05
CA GLU A 310 16.23 3.84 -8.44
C GLU A 310 17.01 5.16 -8.57
N MET A 311 17.34 5.83 -7.46
CA MET A 311 18.05 7.12 -7.48
C MET A 311 19.55 6.94 -7.72
N VAL A 312 20.04 7.45 -8.85
CA VAL A 312 21.45 7.32 -9.26
C VAL A 312 22.32 8.46 -8.69
N SER A 313 21.87 9.71 -8.80
CA SER A 313 22.69 10.86 -8.38
C SER A 313 22.53 11.19 -6.90
N TYR A 314 23.57 11.80 -6.29
CA TYR A 314 23.51 12.28 -4.91
C TYR A 314 22.33 13.24 -4.68
N LYS A 315 22.07 14.13 -5.67
CA LYS A 315 20.98 15.10 -5.60
C LYS A 315 19.62 14.42 -5.51
N ASP A 316 19.38 13.40 -6.32
CA ASP A 316 18.10 12.70 -6.34
C ASP A 316 17.91 11.84 -5.08
N ARG A 317 18.98 11.16 -4.64
CA ARG A 317 19.01 10.44 -3.36
C ARG A 317 18.68 11.37 -2.19
N ARG A 318 19.27 12.56 -2.15
CA ARG A 318 19.01 13.55 -1.09
C ARG A 318 17.54 13.97 -1.09
N ARG A 319 16.95 14.24 -2.27
CA ARG A 319 15.53 14.60 -2.38
C ARG A 319 14.60 13.55 -1.78
N VAL A 320 14.89 12.26 -2.02
CA VAL A 320 14.11 11.16 -1.42
C VAL A 320 14.30 11.10 0.09
N LEU A 321 15.54 11.25 0.58
CA LEU A 321 15.83 11.28 2.01
C LEU A 321 15.17 12.46 2.72
N ASP A 322 15.07 13.63 2.07
CA ASP A 322 14.39 14.81 2.62
C ASP A 322 12.90 14.55 2.86
N ILE A 323 12.23 13.79 1.97
CA ILE A 323 10.83 13.37 2.16
C ILE A 323 10.71 12.50 3.41
N LEU A 324 11.64 11.56 3.62
CA LEU A 324 11.64 10.69 4.80
C LEU A 324 12.00 11.47 6.08
N ASP A 325 12.94 12.40 6.01
CA ASP A 325 13.33 13.30 7.12
C ASP A 325 12.11 14.15 7.55
N GLU A 326 11.35 14.68 6.60
CA GLU A 326 10.13 15.45 6.86
C GLU A 326 9.05 14.60 7.57
N GLN A 327 8.91 13.34 7.18
CA GLN A 327 7.95 12.42 7.79
C GLN A 327 8.38 11.99 9.18
N GLN A 328 9.68 11.82 9.38
CA GLN A 328 10.27 11.58 10.69
C GLN A 328 10.03 12.78 11.62
N ALA A 329 10.21 14.01 11.11
CA ALA A 329 9.90 15.23 11.85
C ALA A 329 8.41 15.36 12.21
N ARG A 330 7.52 14.76 11.41
CA ARG A 330 6.08 14.62 11.71
C ARG A 330 5.76 13.43 12.63
N ASN A 331 6.77 12.83 13.27
CA ASN A 331 6.68 11.72 14.21
C ASN A 331 6.21 10.38 13.62
N PHE A 332 6.34 10.16 12.31
CA PHE A 332 6.13 8.84 11.73
C PHE A 332 7.39 7.98 11.91
N GLY A 333 7.46 7.19 12.99
CA GLY A 333 8.65 6.42 13.35
C GLY A 333 9.17 5.47 12.26
N LEU A 334 8.25 4.90 11.46
CA LEU A 334 8.55 3.99 10.35
C LEU A 334 9.43 4.64 9.27
N SER A 335 9.35 5.96 9.08
CA SER A 335 10.17 6.70 8.10
C SER A 335 11.68 6.55 8.37
N GLY A 336 12.08 6.51 9.65
CA GLY A 336 13.47 6.32 10.04
C GLY A 336 14.03 4.94 9.66
N LEU A 337 13.18 3.91 9.62
CA LEU A 337 13.55 2.58 9.17
C LEU A 337 13.79 2.55 7.66
N PHE A 338 12.86 3.10 6.87
CA PHE A 338 13.04 3.23 5.41
C PHE A 338 14.25 4.08 5.05
N ARG A 339 14.49 5.16 5.80
CA ARG A 339 15.65 6.04 5.60
C ARG A 339 16.97 5.29 5.80
N ARG A 340 17.07 4.52 6.88
CA ARG A 340 18.28 3.72 7.17
C ARG A 340 18.50 2.69 6.07
N ALA A 341 17.46 1.96 5.69
CA ALA A 341 17.54 0.96 4.62
C ALA A 341 17.99 1.56 3.28
N LEU A 342 17.52 2.77 2.92
CA LEU A 342 18.01 3.46 1.71
C LEU A 342 19.48 3.86 1.81
N LEU A 343 19.93 4.37 2.97
CA LEU A 343 21.33 4.73 3.16
C LEU A 343 22.26 3.52 3.05
N ASP A 344 21.87 2.39 3.64
CA ASP A 344 22.62 1.14 3.56
C ASP A 344 22.72 0.68 2.09
N ALA A 345 21.59 0.71 1.36
CA ALA A 345 21.56 0.39 -0.08
C ALA A 345 22.46 1.33 -0.90
N TYR A 346 22.45 2.64 -0.62
CA TYR A 346 23.30 3.61 -1.33
C TYR A 346 24.79 3.47 -1.03
N ALA A 347 25.14 2.96 0.16
CA ALA A 347 26.52 2.70 0.56
C ALA A 347 27.10 1.43 -0.10
N GLY A 348 26.30 0.70 -0.89
CA GLY A 348 26.71 -0.56 -1.49
C GLY A 348 26.87 -1.70 -0.48
N GLN A 349 26.46 -1.47 0.76
CA GLN A 349 26.36 -2.51 1.78
C GLN A 349 25.06 -3.27 1.49
N ASP A 350 25.21 -4.43 0.83
CA ASP A 350 24.23 -5.52 0.78
C ASP A 350 23.18 -5.53 -0.37
N LEU A 351 23.48 -4.92 -1.53
CA LEU A 351 22.64 -5.03 -2.74
C LEU A 351 22.57 -6.45 -3.35
N GLY A 352 23.47 -7.37 -2.96
CA GLY A 352 23.53 -8.74 -3.48
C GLY A 352 22.73 -9.79 -2.69
N LYS A 353 22.18 -9.43 -1.52
CA LYS A 353 21.36 -10.33 -0.69
C LYS A 353 19.99 -9.75 -0.28
N GLN A 354 19.71 -8.48 -0.56
CA GLN A 354 18.55 -7.74 -0.04
C GLN A 354 17.43 -7.41 -1.04
N TYR A 355 17.29 -8.14 -2.15
CA TYR A 355 16.00 -8.15 -2.85
C TYR A 355 14.91 -8.86 -2.03
N MET A 356 15.29 -9.61 -0.99
CA MET A 356 14.42 -9.95 0.12
C MET A 356 14.69 -8.97 1.27
N VAL A 357 13.92 -7.88 1.29
CA VAL A 357 13.27 -7.55 2.55
C VAL A 357 12.44 -8.80 2.88
N ARG A 358 13.06 -9.75 3.61
CA ARG A 358 12.38 -10.28 4.79
C ARG A 358 11.84 -9.01 5.41
N SER A 359 10.52 -8.93 5.31
CA SER A 359 9.62 -7.90 5.77
C SER A 359 10.22 -7.17 6.97
N ILE A 360 9.70 -5.99 7.28
CA ILE A 360 9.65 -5.53 8.67
C ILE A 360 8.95 -6.64 9.50
N LYS A 361 9.74 -7.64 9.89
CA LYS A 361 9.52 -8.90 10.59
C LYS A 361 10.91 -9.17 11.15
N TYR A 362 11.04 -8.90 12.44
CA TYR A 362 12.23 -9.02 13.27
C TYR A 362 13.21 -7.85 13.22
N LEU A 363 12.79 -6.69 13.72
CA LEU A 363 13.52 -6.11 14.85
C LEU A 363 12.83 -6.63 16.11
N PRO A 364 13.35 -7.67 16.80
CA PRO A 364 12.95 -7.87 18.18
C PRO A 364 13.40 -6.63 18.96
N GLY A 365 12.55 -6.17 19.87
CA GLY A 365 13.04 -5.37 20.98
C GLY A 365 14.13 -6.16 21.69
N THR A 366 15.23 -5.46 22.00
CA THR A 366 16.35 -5.86 22.89
C THR A 366 17.11 -7.13 22.53
#